data_AF-A0A1I7UKX4-F1
#
_entry.id   AF-A0A1I7UKX4-F1
#
_cell.length_a   1.000
_cell.length_b   1.000
_cell.length_c   1.000
_cell.angle_alpha   90.00
_cell.angle_beta   90.00
_cell.angle_gamma   90.00
#
_symmetry.space_group_name_H-M   'P 1'
#
loop_
_entity.id
_entity.type
_entity.pdbx_description
1 polymer ?
#
loop_
_entity_poly.entity_id
_entity_poly.type
_entity_poly.pdbx_seq_one_letter_code
_entity_poly.pdbx_strand_id
1 'polypeptide(L)'
;MSEIDFSEPRWLILYYRIIGFSSLLLNTLGFYLLVFQNSKLGNFRFYLIGLQVACTFTDIHLSLLMQPVPLYPLLAGYTVGLLSKYFGVSAHVCAMITGFVALIQLESLTLCFGKNIKLSRKF
;
A
#
# COMPACT_ATOMS: atom_id res chain seq x y z
N MET A 1 -20.57 23.03 20.89
CA MET A 1 -19.24 22.39 20.77
C MET A 1 -19.50 21.02 20.18
N SER A 2 -19.06 20.73 18.95
CA SER A 2 -19.14 19.35 18.44
C SER A 2 -18.19 18.50 19.26
N GLU A 3 -18.71 17.56 20.05
CA GLU A 3 -17.89 16.61 20.78
C GLU A 3 -17.10 15.76 19.78
N ILE A 4 -15.79 15.59 20.04
CA ILE A 4 -14.94 14.73 19.24
C ILE A 4 -15.29 13.30 19.60
N ASP A 5 -15.86 12.54 18.66
CA ASP A 5 -16.18 11.14 18.87
C ASP A 5 -14.94 10.27 18.65
N PHE A 6 -14.48 9.66 19.75
CA PHE A 6 -13.35 8.72 19.75
C PHE A 6 -13.79 7.26 19.53
N SER A 7 -15.08 7.03 19.31
CA SER A 7 -15.62 5.69 19.06
C SER A 7 -15.04 5.12 17.77
N GLU A 8 -14.71 3.83 17.78
CA GLU A 8 -14.19 3.15 16.60
C GLU A 8 -15.23 3.15 15.46
N PRO A 9 -14.96 3.80 14.32
CA PRO A 9 -15.91 3.91 13.23
C PRO A 9 -16.00 2.58 12.47
N ARG A 10 -16.99 1.75 12.83
CA ARG A 10 -17.19 0.42 12.22
C ARG A 10 -17.35 0.47 10.69
N TRP A 11 -18.00 1.52 10.16
CA TRP A 11 -18.15 1.70 8.72
C TRP A 11 -16.80 1.84 8.03
N LEU A 12 -15.87 2.58 8.64
CA LEU A 12 -14.55 2.85 8.09
C LEU A 12 -13.68 1.59 8.11
N ILE A 13 -13.76 0.82 9.19
CA ILE A 13 -13.09 -0.48 9.30
C ILE A 13 -13.61 -1.46 8.23
N LEU A 14 -14.94 -1.50 8.02
CA LEU A 14 -15.54 -2.33 6.98
C LEU A 14 -15.08 -1.88 5.58
N TYR A 15 -15.06 -0.58 5.34
CA TYR A 15 -14.57 0.02 4.10
C TYR A 15 -13.12 -0.39 3.81
N TYR A 16 -12.21 -0.30 4.79
CA TYR A 16 -10.83 -0.77 4.64
C TYR A 16 -10.74 -2.25 4.30
N ARG A 17 -11.58 -3.10 4.89
CA ARG A 17 -11.59 -4.54 4.59
C ARG A 17 -12.05 -4.85 3.17
N ILE A 18 -13.11 -4.17 2.71
CA ILE A 18 -13.62 -4.34 1.35
C ILE A 18 -12.57 -3.88 0.33
N ILE A 19 -11.99 -2.70 0.54
CA ILE A 19 -10.94 -2.18 -0.35
C ILE A 19 -9.72 -3.08 -0.33
N GLY A 20 -9.25 -3.46 0.87
CA GLY A 20 -8.11 -4.38 1.00
C GLY A 20 -8.33 -5.69 0.24
N PHE A 21 -9.52 -6.27 0.37
CA PHE A 21 -9.88 -7.48 -0.38
C PHE A 21 -9.88 -7.24 -1.90
N SER A 22 -10.49 -6.15 -2.38
CA SER A 22 -10.46 -5.82 -3.82
C SER A 22 -9.03 -5.57 -4.33
N SER A 23 -8.20 -4.86 -3.55
CA SER A 23 -6.83 -4.56 -3.93
C SER A 23 -5.97 -5.82 -3.99
N LEU A 24 -6.16 -6.76 -3.05
CA LEU A 24 -5.49 -8.07 -3.08
C LEU A 24 -5.82 -8.86 -4.35
N LEU A 25 -7.08 -8.89 -4.77
CA LEU A 25 -7.47 -9.56 -6.02
C LEU A 25 -6.79 -8.91 -7.23
N LEU A 26 -6.81 -7.58 -7.33
CA LEU A 26 -6.18 -6.85 -8.43
C LEU A 26 -4.65 -7.03 -8.43
N ASN A 27 -4.00 -6.98 -7.27
CA ASN A 27 -2.56 -7.18 -7.17
C ASN A 27 -2.13 -8.61 -7.52
N THR A 28 -2.95 -9.60 -7.14
CA THR A 28 -2.72 -11.01 -7.52
C THR A 28 -2.87 -11.20 -9.03
N LEU A 29 -3.89 -10.58 -9.63
CA LEU A 29 -4.07 -10.55 -11.08
C LEU A 29 -2.88 -9.87 -11.78
N GLY A 30 -2.44 -8.72 -11.27
CA GLY A 30 -1.27 -8.00 -11.78
C GLY A 30 0.00 -8.85 -11.75
N PHE A 31 0.23 -9.57 -10.64
CA PHE A 31 1.34 -10.53 -10.53
C PHE A 31 1.22 -11.66 -11.56
N TYR A 32 0.04 -12.25 -11.71
CA TYR A 32 -0.22 -13.30 -12.71
C TYR A 32 0.09 -12.81 -14.13
N LEU A 33 -0.43 -11.64 -14.52
CA LEU A 33 -0.20 -11.07 -15.84
C LEU A 33 1.29 -10.76 -16.08
N LEU A 34 1.99 -10.23 -15.07
CA LEU A 34 3.43 -9.94 -15.14
C LEU A 34 4.26 -11.22 -15.29
N VAL A 35 3.87 -12.31 -14.64
CA VAL A 35 4.62 -13.56 -14.66
C VAL A 35 4.36 -14.36 -15.95
N PHE A 36 3.11 -14.50 -16.35
CA PHE A 36 2.75 -15.47 -17.39
C PHE A 36 2.53 -14.85 -18.77
N GLN A 37 2.05 -13.61 -18.85
CA GLN A 37 1.66 -13.00 -20.12
C GLN A 37 2.75 -12.10 -20.72
N ASN A 38 3.73 -11.71 -19.91
CA ASN A 38 4.66 -10.62 -20.20
C ASN A 38 6.10 -11.13 -20.40
N SER A 39 6.31 -11.97 -21.43
CA SER A 39 7.62 -12.55 -21.77
C SER A 39 8.58 -11.57 -22.46
N LYS A 40 8.06 -10.49 -23.08
CA LYS A 40 8.86 -9.53 -23.87
C LYS A 40 9.55 -8.43 -23.03
N LEU A 41 9.29 -8.37 -21.73
CA LEU A 41 9.71 -7.24 -20.87
C LEU A 41 11.13 -7.37 -20.28
N GLY A 42 11.86 -8.45 -20.56
CA GLY A 42 13.27 -8.60 -20.16
C GLY A 42 13.55 -8.25 -18.69
N ASN A 43 14.67 -7.55 -18.42
CA ASN A 43 15.06 -7.16 -17.05
C ASN A 43 14.11 -6.16 -16.37
N PHE A 44 13.26 -5.48 -17.15
CA PHE A 44 12.30 -4.51 -16.62
C PHE A 44 11.15 -5.18 -15.84
N ARG A 45 10.84 -6.43 -16.19
CA ARG A 45 9.86 -7.25 -15.48
C ARG A 45 10.17 -7.43 -13.99
N PHE A 46 11.44 -7.57 -13.61
CA PHE A 46 11.82 -7.75 -12.20
C PHE A 46 11.50 -6.52 -11.35
N TYR A 47 11.65 -5.31 -11.89
CA TYR A 47 11.30 -4.07 -11.19
C TYR A 47 9.78 -3.94 -11.02
N LEU A 48 9.01 -4.31 -12.04
CA LEU A 48 7.54 -4.33 -11.95
C LEU A 48 7.02 -5.37 -10.97
N ILE A 49 7.63 -6.55 -10.92
CA ILE A 49 7.30 -7.57 -9.91
C ILE A 49 7.62 -7.06 -8.51
N GLY A 50 8.78 -6.43 -8.31
CA GLY A 50 9.15 -5.80 -7.04
C GLY A 50 8.15 -4.72 -6.61
N LEU A 51 7.72 -3.87 -7.55
CA LEU A 51 6.67 -2.87 -7.33
C LEU A 51 5.35 -3.54 -6.93
N GLN A 52 4.93 -4.59 -7.63
CA GLN A 52 3.69 -5.31 -7.36
C GLN A 52 3.68 -5.95 -5.95
N VAL A 53 4.82 -6.52 -5.53
CA VAL A 53 5.00 -7.07 -4.18
C VAL A 53 4.92 -5.96 -3.14
N ALA A 54 5.60 -4.83 -3.36
CA ALA A 54 5.55 -3.68 -2.46
C ALA A 54 4.14 -3.09 -2.34
N CYS A 55 3.37 -3.01 -3.43
CA CYS A 55 1.97 -2.61 -3.41
C CYS A 55 1.10 -3.56 -2.59
N THR A 56 1.27 -4.88 -2.80
CA THR A 56 0.53 -5.91 -2.06
C THR A 56 0.81 -5.81 -0.56
N PHE A 57 2.07 -5.61 -0.18
CA PHE A 57 2.46 -5.43 1.22
C PHE A 57 1.82 -4.17 1.82
N THR A 58 1.84 -3.04 1.11
CA THR A 58 1.20 -1.80 1.57
C THR A 58 -0.31 -1.95 1.74
N ASP A 59 -0.98 -2.63 0.80
CA ASP A 59 -2.41 -2.88 0.91
C ASP A 59 -2.74 -3.73 2.13
N ILE A 60 -1.99 -4.81 2.39
CA ILE A 60 -2.15 -5.63 3.61
C ILE A 60 -1.89 -4.77 4.85
N HIS A 61 -0.82 -3.99 4.85
CA HIS A 61 -0.44 -3.15 5.97
C HIS A 61 -1.52 -2.12 6.30
N LEU A 62 -2.05 -1.41 5.30
CA LEU A 62 -3.07 -0.37 5.51
C LEU A 62 -4.46 -0.95 5.83
N SER A 63 -4.88 -2.01 5.14
CA SER A 63 -6.23 -2.56 5.26
C SER A 63 -6.43 -3.49 6.45
N LEU A 64 -5.38 -4.15 6.94
CA LEU A 64 -5.46 -5.12 8.04
C LEU A 64 -4.60 -4.76 9.25
N LEU A 65 -3.33 -4.38 9.07
CA LEU A 65 -2.39 -4.20 10.18
C LEU A 65 -2.54 -2.83 10.86
N MET A 66 -2.66 -1.76 10.08
CA MET A 66 -2.67 -0.39 10.55
C MET A 66 -4.09 0.13 10.76
N GLN A 67 -4.98 0.02 9.76
CA GLN A 67 -6.34 0.57 9.77
C GLN A 67 -6.41 1.96 10.45
N PRO A 68 -5.90 3.01 9.77
CA PRO A 68 -5.82 4.35 10.37
C PRO A 68 -7.21 4.96 10.54
N VAL A 69 -7.44 5.63 11.66
CA VAL A 69 -8.66 6.39 11.96
C VAL A 69 -8.26 7.85 12.20
N PRO A 70 -8.58 8.77 11.27
CA PRO A 70 -8.34 10.20 11.47
C PRO A 70 -9.35 10.77 12.46
N LEU A 71 -8.90 11.64 13.37
CA LEU A 71 -9.78 12.36 14.28
C LEU A 71 -10.08 13.76 13.75
N TYR A 72 -11.14 13.93 12.96
CA TYR A 72 -11.53 15.29 12.57
C TYR A 72 -12.18 16.03 13.76
N PRO A 73 -11.88 17.32 14.01
CA PRO A 73 -11.05 18.27 13.24
C PRO A 73 -9.56 18.33 13.66
N LEU A 74 -9.11 17.47 14.57
CA LEU A 74 -7.71 17.40 14.99
C LEU A 74 -6.84 16.89 13.82
N LEU A 75 -5.64 17.43 13.61
CA LEU A 75 -4.63 16.82 12.74
C LEU A 75 -3.95 15.64 13.46
N ALA A 76 -4.77 14.70 13.91
CA ALA A 76 -4.35 13.51 14.63
C ALA A 76 -5.08 12.27 14.11
N GLY A 77 -4.50 11.11 14.40
CA GLY A 77 -5.05 9.83 14.01
C GLY A 77 -4.59 8.75 14.98
N TYR A 78 -5.39 7.69 15.11
CA TYR A 78 -4.98 6.47 15.79
C TYR A 78 -5.12 5.28 14.84
N THR A 79 -4.67 4.11 15.26
CA THR A 79 -4.68 2.89 14.46
C THR A 79 -5.46 1.82 15.20
N VAL A 80 -6.38 1.15 14.51
CA VAL A 80 -7.23 0.08 15.09
C VAL A 80 -6.94 -1.30 14.51
N GLY A 81 -5.95 -1.40 13.61
CA GLY A 81 -5.59 -2.66 12.97
C GLY A 81 -4.88 -3.63 13.91
N LEU A 82 -4.51 -4.80 13.34
CA LEU A 82 -3.92 -5.91 14.07
C LEU A 82 -2.66 -5.50 14.88
N LEU A 83 -1.81 -4.65 14.31
CA LEU A 83 -0.53 -4.23 14.91
C LEU A 83 -0.75 -3.41 16.19
N SER A 84 -1.74 -2.51 16.16
CA SER A 84 -2.11 -1.70 17.31
C SER A 84 -2.81 -2.55 18.37
N LYS A 85 -3.78 -3.37 17.95
CA LYS A 85 -4.67 -4.10 18.86
C LYS A 85 -4.00 -5.27 19.60
N TYR A 86 -3.14 -6.03 18.91
CA TYR A 86 -2.52 -7.23 19.49
C TYR A 86 -1.07 -7.01 19.95
N PHE A 87 -0.33 -6.13 19.26
CA PHE A 87 1.09 -5.90 19.55
C PHE A 87 1.34 -4.55 20.22
N GLY A 88 0.32 -3.71 20.41
CA GLY A 88 0.47 -2.39 21.03
C GLY A 88 1.35 -1.44 20.24
N VAL A 89 1.52 -1.66 18.93
CA VAL A 89 2.41 -0.84 18.10
C VAL A 89 1.80 0.56 17.92
N SER A 90 2.61 1.58 18.20
CA SER A 90 2.20 2.98 18.05
C SER A 90 1.83 3.33 16.60
N ALA A 91 0.79 4.16 16.46
CA ALA A 91 0.36 4.70 15.17
C ALA A 91 1.50 5.39 14.39
N HIS A 92 2.44 6.03 15.09
CA HIS A 92 3.61 6.67 14.47
C HIS A 92 4.52 5.64 13.80
N VAL A 93 4.77 4.51 14.45
CA VAL A 93 5.61 3.43 13.89
C VAL A 93 4.93 2.83 12.66
N CYS A 94 3.62 2.57 12.73
CA CYS A 94 2.83 2.11 11.59
C CYS A 94 2.90 3.08 10.40
N ALA A 95 2.81 4.39 10.66
CA ALA A 95 2.92 5.43 9.64
C ALA A 95 4.32 5.52 9.03
N MET A 96 5.37 5.40 9.84
CA MET A 96 6.76 5.35 9.35
C MET A 96 6.97 4.16 8.41
N ILE A 97 6.49 2.98 8.77
CA ILE A 97 6.55 1.79 7.92
C ILE A 97 5.87 2.06 6.58
N THR A 98 4.66 2.61 6.59
CA THR A 98 3.93 2.98 5.36
C THR A 98 4.74 3.95 4.51
N GLY A 99 5.35 4.98 5.12
CA GLY A 99 6.18 5.95 4.42
C GLY A 99 7.40 5.33 3.74
N PHE A 100 8.12 4.45 4.43
CA PHE A 100 9.26 3.74 3.86
C PHE A 100 8.86 2.85 2.67
N VAL A 101 7.75 2.11 2.78
CA VAL A 101 7.29 1.27 1.67
C VAL A 101 6.83 2.13 0.49
N ALA A 102 6.17 3.25 0.73
CA ALA A 102 5.78 4.19 -0.31
C ALA A 102 6.99 4.77 -1.07
N LEU A 103 8.10 5.05 -0.37
CA LEU A 103 9.35 5.47 -1.01
C LEU A 103 9.92 4.35 -1.90
N ILE A 104 9.92 3.10 -1.44
CA ILE A 104 10.38 1.95 -2.24
C ILE A 104 9.53 1.79 -3.51
N GLN A 105 8.22 1.99 -3.40
CA GLN A 105 7.31 1.95 -4.55
C GLN A 105 7.63 3.07 -5.55
N LEU A 106 7.85 4.30 -5.07
CA LEU A 106 8.20 5.45 -5.90
C LEU A 106 9.52 5.23 -6.64
N GLU A 107 10.56 4.77 -5.96
CA GLU A 107 11.87 4.46 -6.56
C GLU A 107 11.77 3.33 -7.60
N SER A 108 10.97 2.31 -7.32
CA SER A 108 10.71 1.23 -8.27
C SER A 108 10.02 1.74 -9.54
N LEU A 109 9.08 2.69 -9.39
CA LEU A 109 8.36 3.33 -10.49
C LEU A 109 9.26 4.27 -11.32
N THR A 110 10.12 5.06 -10.67
CA THR A 110 11.06 5.96 -11.37
C THR A 110 12.09 5.17 -12.17
N LEU A 111 12.63 4.09 -11.61
CA LEU A 111 13.53 3.18 -12.32
C LEU A 111 12.85 2.49 -13.50
N CYS A 112 11.58 2.14 -13.32
CA CYS A 112 10.71 1.57 -14.35
C CYS A 112 10.57 2.56 -15.54
N PHE A 113 10.13 3.79 -15.32
CA PHE A 113 10.00 4.78 -16.40
C PHE A 113 11.34 5.21 -17.01
N GLY A 114 12.37 5.41 -16.17
CA GLY A 114 13.69 5.83 -16.63
C GLY A 114 14.35 4.82 -17.57
N LYS A 115 14.13 3.52 -17.36
CA LYS A 115 14.62 2.47 -18.26
C LYS A 115 13.86 2.42 -19.58
N ASN A 116 12.54 2.60 -19.58
CA ASN A 116 11.75 2.62 -20.81
C ASN A 116 12.16 3.76 -21.75
N ILE A 117 12.38 4.97 -21.21
CA ILE A 117 12.82 6.13 -22.00
C ILE A 117 14.21 5.90 -22.59
N LYS A 118 15.15 5.32 -21.83
CA LYS A 118 16.50 4.99 -22.33
C LYS A 118 16.47 3.91 -23.42
N LEU A 119 15.54 2.96 -23.35
CA LEU A 119 15.37 1.93 -24.38
C LEU A 119 14.76 2.51 -25.66
N SER A 120 13.77 3.41 -25.54
CA SER A 120 13.11 4.08 -26.68
C SER A 120 14.00 5.08 -27.42
N ARG A 121 15.06 5.61 -26.79
CA ARG A 121 16.05 6.49 -27.45
C ARG A 121 17.18 5.73 -28.15
N LYS A 122 17.23 4.41 -28.01
CA LYS A 122 18.29 3.55 -28.57
C LYS A 122 17.89 2.89 -29.89
N PHE A 123 16.66 3.11 -30.34
CA PHE A 123 16.09 2.78 -31.64
C PHE A 123 15.67 4.08 -32.33
#